data_AF-A0A2I0NUZ2-F1
#
_entry.id   AF-A0A2I0NUZ2-F1
#
_cell.length_a   1.000
_cell.length_b   1.000
_cell.length_c   1.000
_cell.angle_alpha   90.00
_cell.angle_beta   90.00
_cell.angle_gamma   90.00
#
_symmetry.space_group_name_H-M   'P 1'
#
loop_
_entity.id
_entity.type
_entity.pdbx_description
1 polymer ?
#
loop_
_entity_poly.entity_id
_entity_poly.type
_entity_poly.pdbx_seq_one_letter_code
_entity_poly.pdbx_strand_id
1 'polypeptide(L)'
;GKDVLLEQMSHHYLGGIEGIKQAAWSAPDIGCNMIASTLGADLIMYGPIENVEAMITAQAYTDITVLEATRQLGIECKSESHPIFKLI
;
A
#
# COMPACT_ATOMS: atom_id res chain seq x y z
N GLY A 1 -3.01 27.32 14.27
CA GLY A 1 -2.42 25.97 14.41
C GLY A 1 -3.04 25.01 13.43
N LYS A 2 -4.33 24.68 13.62
CA LYS A 2 -5.10 23.85 12.68
C LYS A 2 -5.19 24.46 11.27
N ASP A 3 -5.29 25.79 11.17
CA ASP A 3 -5.38 26.46 9.86
C ASP A 3 -4.08 26.38 9.06
N VAL A 4 -2.94 26.48 9.75
CA VAL A 4 -1.59 26.32 9.15
C VAL A 4 -1.37 24.88 8.68
N LEU A 5 -1.78 23.90 9.49
CA LEU A 5 -1.72 22.49 9.10
C LEU A 5 -2.58 22.21 7.87
N LEU A 6 -3.79 22.77 7.85
CA LEU A 6 -4.72 22.63 6.73
C LEU A 6 -4.13 23.23 5.45
N GLU A 7 -3.59 24.45 5.51
CA GLU A 7 -2.90 25.10 4.39
C GLU A 7 -1.77 24.23 3.84
N GLN A 8 -0.90 23.71 4.72
CA GLN A 8 0.23 22.88 4.32
C GLN A 8 -0.18 21.55 3.69
N MET A 9 -1.16 20.87 4.28
CA MET A 9 -1.51 19.50 3.88
C MET A 9 -2.54 19.43 2.75
N SER A 10 -3.33 20.49 2.54
CA SER A 10 -4.35 20.53 1.49
C SER A 10 -3.78 20.58 0.07
N HIS A 11 -2.47 20.82 -0.10
CA HIS A 11 -1.77 20.64 -1.37
C HIS A 11 -1.70 19.18 -1.83
N HIS A 12 -1.72 18.23 -0.89
CA HIS A 12 -1.53 16.80 -1.16
C HIS A 12 -2.74 15.95 -0.81
N TYR A 13 -3.55 16.40 0.16
CA TYR A 13 -4.72 15.66 0.64
C TYR A 13 -5.99 16.49 0.45
N LEU A 14 -6.91 15.96 -0.35
CA LEU A 14 -8.23 16.55 -0.60
C LEU A 14 -9.19 16.24 0.56
N GLY A 15 -10.29 17.00 0.69
CA GLY A 15 -11.31 16.76 1.73
C GLY A 15 -11.08 17.49 3.07
N GLY A 16 -10.15 18.45 3.10
CA GLY A 16 -9.90 19.28 4.28
C GLY A 16 -9.34 18.48 5.45
N ILE A 17 -9.58 18.95 6.67
CA ILE A 17 -8.97 18.36 7.88
C ILE A 17 -9.39 16.89 8.11
N GLU A 18 -10.58 16.50 7.67
CA GLU A 18 -11.06 15.12 7.80
C GLU A 18 -10.40 14.20 6.76
N GLY A 19 -10.20 14.67 5.52
CA GLY A 19 -9.42 13.93 4.52
C GLY A 19 -7.97 13.72 4.96
N ILE A 20 -7.37 14.72 5.61
CA ILE A 20 -6.03 14.62 6.20
C ILE A 20 -5.99 13.56 7.31
N LYS A 21 -6.97 13.54 8.21
CA LYS A 21 -7.05 12.51 9.26
C LYS A 21 -7.24 11.12 8.67
N GLN A 22 -8.09 10.98 7.66
CA GLN A 22 -8.32 9.70 6.99
C GLN A 22 -7.02 9.19 6.36
N ALA A 23 -6.28 10.03 5.65
CA ALA A 23 -5.00 9.66 5.07
C ALA A 23 -3.94 9.30 6.13
N ALA A 24 -3.91 10.03 7.24
CA ALA A 24 -3.01 9.74 8.35
C ALA A 24 -3.31 8.39 9.02
N TRP A 25 -4.58 7.96 8.99
CA TRP A 25 -4.99 6.65 9.52
C TRP A 25 -4.82 5.51 8.51
N SER A 26 -5.15 5.73 7.24
CA SER A 26 -5.09 4.69 6.21
C SER A 26 -3.67 4.27 5.87
N ALA A 27 -2.69 5.18 5.94
CA ALA A 27 -1.29 4.86 5.67
C ALA A 27 -0.71 3.77 6.60
N PRO A 28 -0.75 3.90 7.95
CA PRO A 28 -0.26 2.85 8.83
C PRO A 28 -1.08 1.56 8.77
N ASP A 29 -2.38 1.65 8.49
CA ASP A 29 -3.27 0.50 8.32
C ASP A 29 -2.91 -0.32 7.07
N ILE A 30 -2.67 0.33 5.92
CA ILE A 30 -2.13 -0.33 4.73
C ILE A 30 -0.72 -0.87 5.01
N GLY A 31 0.09 -0.12 5.74
CA GLY A 31 1.46 -0.51 6.09
C GLY A 31 1.52 -1.81 6.90
N CYS A 32 0.63 -2.02 7.87
CA CYS A 32 0.63 -3.25 8.67
C CYS A 32 0.27 -4.48 7.82
N ASN A 33 -0.61 -4.32 6.82
CA ASN A 33 -0.91 -5.36 5.85
C ASN A 33 0.32 -5.74 5.01
N MET A 34 1.15 -4.76 4.60
CA MET A 34 2.37 -5.05 3.85
C MET A 34 3.36 -5.88 4.67
N ILE A 35 3.46 -5.61 5.98
CA ILE A 35 4.29 -6.44 6.86
C ILE A 35 3.79 -7.89 6.86
N ALA A 36 2.48 -8.13 6.96
CA ALA A 36 1.93 -9.47 6.86
C ALA A 36 2.27 -10.14 5.52
N SER A 37 2.14 -9.42 4.40
CA SER A 37 2.53 -9.90 3.07
C SER A 37 4.01 -10.28 3.01
N THR A 38 4.92 -9.46 3.56
CA THR A 38 6.36 -9.76 3.59
C THR A 38 6.72 -10.97 4.45
N LEU A 39 5.89 -11.30 5.44
CA LEU A 39 6.05 -12.50 6.27
C LEU A 39 5.44 -13.76 5.64
N GLY A 40 4.90 -13.65 4.42
CA GLY A 40 4.38 -14.78 3.64
C GLY A 40 2.87 -15.00 3.78
N ALA A 41 2.09 -13.98 4.14
CA ALA A 41 0.63 -14.09 4.09
C ALA A 41 0.14 -14.19 2.63
N ASP A 42 -0.71 -15.18 2.33
CA ASP A 42 -1.27 -15.40 0.98
C ASP A 42 -2.48 -14.51 0.65
N LEU A 43 -3.17 -13.99 1.67
CA LEU A 43 -4.38 -13.18 1.53
C LEU A 43 -4.46 -12.11 2.61
N ILE A 44 -4.77 -10.89 2.21
CA ILE A 44 -5.01 -9.75 3.10
C ILE A 44 -6.46 -9.29 2.99
N MET A 45 -7.15 -9.21 4.14
CA MET A 45 -8.45 -8.54 4.27
C MET A 45 -8.24 -7.10 4.71
N TYR A 46 -8.01 -6.21 3.75
CA TYR A 46 -7.40 -4.89 3.95
C TYR A 46 -8.35 -3.74 4.34
N GLY A 47 -9.65 -4.01 4.53
CA GLY A 47 -10.69 -2.97 4.56
C GLY A 47 -10.32 -1.78 5.46
N PRO A 48 -10.83 -0.55 5.24
CA PRO A 48 -12.04 -0.17 4.49
C PRO A 48 -11.94 -0.26 2.96
N ILE A 49 -13.07 -0.51 2.28
CA ILE A 49 -13.12 -0.65 0.81
C ILE A 49 -12.74 0.64 0.09
N GLU A 50 -12.97 1.79 0.73
CA GLU A 50 -12.65 3.13 0.22
C GLU A 50 -11.15 3.31 -0.04
N ASN A 51 -10.31 2.51 0.62
CA ASN A 51 -8.85 2.53 0.46
C ASN A 51 -8.36 1.56 -0.63
N VAL A 52 -9.26 0.90 -1.37
CA VAL A 52 -8.90 -0.15 -2.35
C VAL A 52 -7.83 0.28 -3.33
N GLU A 53 -7.91 1.50 -3.86
CA GLU A 53 -6.97 1.98 -4.87
C GLU A 53 -5.55 2.07 -4.29
N ALA A 54 -5.40 2.77 -3.16
CA ALA A 54 -4.13 2.89 -2.47
C ALA A 54 -3.59 1.52 -2.00
N MET A 55 -4.45 0.66 -1.48
CA MET A 55 -4.07 -0.66 -0.99
C MET A 55 -3.60 -1.58 -2.11
N ILE A 56 -4.34 -1.69 -3.22
CA ILE A 56 -3.97 -2.58 -4.33
C ILE A 56 -2.66 -2.11 -4.97
N THR A 57 -2.44 -0.80 -5.09
CA THR A 57 -1.15 -0.26 -5.54
C THR A 57 -0.02 -0.63 -4.58
N ALA A 58 -0.21 -0.45 -3.26
CA ALA A 58 0.80 -0.78 -2.26
C ALA A 58 1.12 -2.29 -2.21
N GLN A 59 0.09 -3.14 -2.28
CA GLN A 59 0.24 -4.59 -2.31
C GLN A 59 0.98 -5.04 -3.58
N ALA A 60 0.60 -4.53 -4.75
CA ALA A 60 1.27 -4.87 -6.00
C ALA A 60 2.77 -4.53 -5.98
N TYR A 61 3.12 -3.37 -5.41
CA TYR A 61 4.52 -2.98 -5.22
C TYR A 61 5.24 -3.89 -4.21
N THR A 62 4.56 -4.26 -3.13
CA THR A 62 5.11 -5.18 -2.11
C THR A 62 5.38 -6.55 -2.70
N ASP A 63 4.45 -7.12 -3.47
CA ASP A 63 4.62 -8.42 -4.14
C ASP A 63 5.82 -8.40 -5.10
N ILE A 64 5.98 -7.32 -5.87
CA ILE A 64 7.16 -7.12 -6.75
C ILE A 64 8.44 -7.10 -5.92
N THR A 65 8.48 -6.31 -4.85
CA THR A 65 9.68 -6.12 -4.02
C THR A 65 10.06 -7.40 -3.29
N VAL A 66 9.08 -8.14 -2.76
CA VAL A 66 9.29 -9.44 -2.11
C VAL A 66 9.80 -10.46 -3.11
N LEU A 67 9.22 -10.52 -4.32
CA LEU A 67 9.72 -11.40 -5.36
C LEU A 67 11.18 -11.08 -5.69
N GLU A 68 11.50 -9.81 -5.98
CA GLU A 68 12.87 -9.40 -6.29
C GLU A 68 13.87 -9.73 -5.16
N ALA A 69 13.50 -9.50 -3.90
CA ALA A 69 14.33 -9.86 -2.75
C ALA A 69 14.53 -11.38 -2.59
N THR A 70 13.50 -12.17 -2.90
CA THR A 70 13.53 -13.63 -2.72
C THR A 70 14.11 -14.40 -3.91
N ARG A 71 14.27 -13.78 -5.08
CA ARG A 71 14.92 -14.40 -6.26
C ARG A 71 16.33 -14.89 -5.96
N GLN A 72 17.08 -14.17 -5.14
CA GLN A 72 18.43 -14.58 -4.71
C GLN A 72 18.41 -15.85 -3.84
N LEU A 73 17.26 -16.19 -3.25
CA LEU A 73 17.04 -17.41 -2.49
C LEU A 73 16.57 -18.58 -3.37
N GLY A 74 16.52 -18.40 -4.70
CA GLY A 74 16.04 -19.40 -5.65
C GLY A 74 14.52 -19.48 -5.79
N ILE A 75 13.79 -18.45 -5.33
CA ILE A 75 12.34 -18.36 -5.52
C ILE A 75 12.04 -17.85 -6.93
N GLU A 76 11.16 -18.57 -7.64
CA GLU A 76 10.68 -18.21 -8.97
C GLU A 76 9.18 -17.96 -8.98
N CYS A 77 8.74 -16.93 -9.72
CA CYS A 77 7.33 -16.63 -9.88
C CYS A 77 6.66 -17.65 -10.81
N LYS A 78 5.60 -18.29 -10.32
CA LYS A 78 4.82 -19.28 -11.07
C LYS A 78 3.63 -18.70 -11.84
N SER A 79 3.19 -17.50 -11.48
CA SER A 79 1.99 -16.89 -12.08
C SER A 79 2.36 -15.86 -13.14
N GLU A 80 1.79 -16.01 -14.34
CA GLU A 80 1.90 -15.03 -15.42
C GLU A 80 1.11 -13.73 -15.14
N SER A 81 0.18 -13.76 -14.17
CA SER A 81 -0.59 -12.59 -13.74
C SER A 81 0.07 -11.81 -12.61
N HIS A 82 1.28 -12.20 -12.17
CA HIS A 82 1.97 -11.51 -11.09
C HIS A 82 2.23 -10.03 -11.43
N PRO A 83 2.11 -9.10 -10.47
CA PRO A 83 2.25 -7.66 -10.73
C PRO A 83 3.56 -7.26 -11.44
N ILE A 84 4.64 -8.01 -11.21
CA ILE A 84 5.95 -7.80 -11.87
C ILE A 84 5.88 -7.83 -13.40
N PHE A 85 4.99 -8.64 -13.99
CA PHE A 85 4.85 -8.76 -15.45
C PHE A 85 3.81 -7.80 -16.03
N LYS A 86 3.21 -6.93 -15.19
CA LYS A 86 2.12 -6.03 -15.55
C LYS A 86 2.48 -4.55 -15.33
N LEU A 87 3.33 -4.27 -14.34
CA LEU A 87 3.65 -2.92 -13.90
C LEU A 87 5.10 -2.51 -14.18
N ILE A 88 5.93 -3.44 -14.67
CA ILE A 88 7.33 -3.24 -15.09
C ILE A 88 7.47 -3.84 -16.49
#